data_AF-A0A328D7M3-F1
#
_entry.id   AF-A0A328D7M3-F1
#
_cell.length_a   1.000
_cell.length_b   1.000
_cell.length_c   1.000
_cell.angle_alpha   90.00
_cell.angle_beta   90.00
_cell.angle_gamma   90.00
#
_symmetry.space_group_name_H-M   'P 1'
#
loop_
_entity.id
_entity.type
_entity.pdbx_description
1 polymer ?
#
loop_
_entity_poly.entity_id
_entity_poly.type
_entity_poly.pdbx_seq_one_letter_code
_entity_poly.pdbx_strand_id
1 'polypeptide(L)'
;MEAKLEKLEKKVGEKNDRDKPLAGSPFTARVHLTPFPRKVKIDAPRFTGKEDPEIHLDSFNQSATMNGCTDEEKCLLFFQTLRNRATEWFNKLHPGSIDSFSDLASKFKAKF
;
A
#
# COMPACT_ATOMS: atom_id res chain seq x y z
N MET A 1 -21.82 -17.59 37.45
CA MET A 1 -21.85 -16.74 36.23
C MET A 1 -20.70 -15.71 36.21
N GLU A 2 -19.70 -15.81 37.10
CA GLU A 2 -18.73 -14.73 37.33
C GLU A 2 -17.35 -14.95 36.70
N ALA A 3 -16.99 -16.18 36.32
CA ALA A 3 -15.68 -16.47 35.72
C ALA A 3 -15.50 -15.93 34.28
N LYS A 4 -16.57 -15.41 33.67
CA LYS A 4 -16.54 -14.85 32.30
C LYS A 4 -16.30 -13.33 32.27
N LEU A 5 -16.54 -12.62 33.38
CA LEU A 5 -16.40 -11.17 33.42
C LEU A 5 -14.96 -10.73 33.70
N GLU A 6 -14.23 -11.43 34.58
CA GLU A 6 -12.83 -11.13 34.88
C GLU A 6 -11.88 -11.34 33.69
N LYS A 7 -12.27 -12.20 32.73
CA LYS A 7 -11.50 -12.46 31.50
C LYS A 7 -11.63 -11.37 30.43
N LEU A 8 -12.58 -10.44 30.60
CA LEU A 8 -12.71 -9.26 29.72
C LEU A 8 -11.87 -8.06 30.20
N GLU A 9 -11.65 -7.93 31.51
CA GLU A 9 -10.95 -6.74 32.06
C GLU A 9 -9.42 -6.83 31.93
N LYS A 10 -8.86 -8.05 31.77
CA LYS A 10 -7.41 -8.26 31.60
C LYS A 10 -6.86 -8.19 30.17
N LYS A 11 -7.61 -7.64 29.22
CA LYS A 11 -7.07 -7.33 27.87
C LYS A 11 -7.24 -5.88 27.44
N VAL A 12 -7.40 -4.97 28.40
CA VAL A 12 -7.00 -3.58 28.24
C VAL A 12 -5.48 -3.52 28.38
N GLY A 13 -4.78 -3.34 27.25
CA GLY A 13 -3.32 -3.27 27.22
C GLY A 13 -2.63 -4.11 26.16
N GLU A 14 -3.29 -4.45 25.04
CA GLU A 14 -2.51 -4.68 23.81
C GLU A 14 -1.88 -3.32 23.44
N LYS A 15 -0.62 -3.16 23.84
CA LYS A 15 0.21 -2.02 23.45
C LYS A 15 0.08 -1.88 21.93
N ASN A 16 -0.43 -0.73 21.52
CA ASN A 16 -0.67 -0.36 20.15
C ASN A 16 0.68 -0.30 19.39
N ASP A 17 1.16 -1.45 18.91
CA ASP A 17 2.34 -1.55 18.05
C ASP A 17 2.08 -0.93 16.66
N ARG A 18 0.85 -0.44 16.42
CA ARG A 18 0.43 0.35 15.24
C ARG A 18 1.07 1.73 15.17
N ASP A 19 1.68 2.21 16.26
CA ASP A 19 2.34 3.52 16.34
C ASP A 19 3.87 3.45 16.18
N LYS A 20 4.46 2.26 16.02
CA LYS A 20 5.85 2.19 15.59
C LYS A 20 5.92 2.60 14.13
N PRO A 21 6.77 3.58 13.75
CA PRO A 21 7.12 3.76 12.36
C PRO A 21 7.59 2.41 11.84
N LEU A 22 6.91 1.87 10.83
CA LEU A 22 7.36 0.72 10.07
C LEU A 22 8.63 1.19 9.36
N ALA A 23 9.76 1.10 10.07
CA ALA A 23 10.91 1.97 9.87
C ALA A 23 11.38 1.95 8.42
N GLY A 24 11.13 3.04 7.70
CA GLY A 24 11.55 3.21 6.30
C GLY A 24 10.50 2.97 5.23
N SER A 25 9.30 2.48 5.55
CA SER A 25 8.22 2.29 4.56
C SER A 25 7.69 3.64 4.07
N PRO A 26 7.65 3.91 2.74
CA PRO A 26 6.99 5.10 2.19
C PRO A 26 5.48 5.15 2.47
N PHE A 27 4.85 4.00 2.67
CA PHE A 27 3.43 3.91 3.03
C PHE A 27 3.19 4.29 4.49
N THR A 28 2.05 4.95 4.76
CA THR A 28 1.54 5.11 6.12
C THR A 28 1.23 3.76 6.76
N ALA A 29 1.13 3.74 8.09
CA ALA A 29 0.76 2.52 8.82
C ALA A 29 -0.57 1.94 8.34
N ARG A 30 -1.53 2.79 7.96
CA ARG A 30 -2.83 2.37 7.41
C ARG A 30 -2.64 1.54 6.15
N VAL A 31 -1.93 2.07 5.16
CA VAL A 31 -1.69 1.37 3.88
C VAL A 31 -0.84 0.12 4.08
N HIS A 32 0.24 0.22 4.85
CA HIS A 32 1.19 -0.89 5.02
C HIS A 32 0.59 -2.07 5.78
N LEU A 33 -0.27 -1.82 6.77
CA LEU A 33 -0.93 -2.87 7.56
C LEU A 33 -2.18 -3.43 6.89
N THR A 34 -2.61 -2.89 5.74
CA THR A 34 -3.73 -3.46 4.98
C THR A 34 -3.42 -4.92 4.62
N PRO A 35 -4.34 -5.86 4.93
CA PRO A 35 -4.16 -7.26 4.55
C PRO A 35 -3.96 -7.38 3.05
N PHE A 36 -2.83 -7.96 2.64
CA PHE A 36 -2.49 -8.03 1.23
C PHE A 36 -3.51 -8.91 0.46
N PRO A 37 -4.07 -8.43 -0.66
CA PRO A 37 -5.11 -9.15 -1.40
C PRO A 37 -4.52 -10.32 -2.19
N ARG A 38 -4.43 -11.50 -1.56
CA ARG A 38 -3.80 -12.70 -2.17
C ARG A 38 -4.56 -13.29 -3.37
N LYS A 39 -5.83 -12.92 -3.55
CA LYS A 39 -6.70 -13.44 -4.62
C LYS A 39 -6.87 -12.50 -5.80
N VAL A 40 -6.32 -11.28 -5.73
CA VAL A 40 -6.43 -10.29 -6.79
C VAL A 40 -5.32 -10.51 -7.81
N LYS A 41 -5.71 -10.64 -9.08
CA LYS A 41 -4.76 -10.62 -10.20
C LYS A 41 -4.86 -9.24 -10.85
N ILE A 42 -3.81 -8.44 -10.66
CA ILE A 42 -3.64 -7.20 -11.42
C ILE A 42 -3.00 -7.56 -12.76
N ASP A 43 -3.77 -7.31 -13.81
CA ASP A 43 -3.33 -7.37 -15.19
C ASP A 43 -2.80 -5.99 -15.59
N ALA A 44 -1.59 -5.70 -15.11
CA ALA A 44 -0.84 -4.50 -15.48
C ALA A 44 0.61 -4.90 -15.77
N PRO A 45 1.23 -4.31 -16.81
CA PRO A 45 2.62 -4.58 -17.12
C PRO A 45 3.52 -4.20 -15.93
N ARG A 46 4.73 -4.77 -15.89
CA ARG A 46 5.74 -4.27 -14.96
C ARG A 46 6.24 -2.92 -15.47
N PHE A 47 6.54 -2.01 -14.55
CA PHE A 47 7.08 -0.69 -14.85
C PHE A 47 8.53 -0.59 -14.41
N THR A 48 9.45 -0.55 -15.36
CA THR A 48 10.89 -0.44 -15.09
C THR A 48 11.39 1.01 -14.99
N GLY A 49 10.57 1.97 -15.43
CA GLY A 49 10.92 3.40 -15.50
C GLY A 49 11.30 3.88 -16.91
N LYS A 50 11.03 3.09 -17.94
CA LYS A 50 11.26 3.42 -19.37
C LYS A 50 9.96 3.45 -20.19
N GLU A 51 8.93 2.85 -19.65
CA GLU A 51 7.58 2.79 -20.18
C GLU A 51 6.86 4.12 -19.94
N ASP A 52 5.75 4.35 -20.63
CA ASP A 52 4.95 5.55 -20.44
C ASP A 52 4.21 5.50 -19.07
N PRO A 53 4.39 6.51 -18.21
CA PRO A 53 3.82 6.53 -16.86
C PRO A 53 2.29 6.66 -16.86
N GLU A 54 1.72 7.37 -17.83
CA GLU A 54 0.27 7.56 -17.91
C GLU A 54 -0.41 6.27 -18.36
N ILE A 55 0.10 5.63 -19.42
CA ILE A 55 -0.39 4.33 -19.90
C ILE A 55 -0.30 3.28 -18.79
N HIS A 56 0.78 3.26 -18.02
CA HIS A 56 0.94 2.34 -16.89
C HIS A 56 -0.11 2.58 -15.80
N LEU A 57 -0.33 3.85 -15.42
CA LEU A 57 -1.33 4.23 -14.43
C LEU A 57 -2.75 3.87 -14.88
N ASP A 58 -3.11 4.17 -16.12
CA ASP A 58 -4.42 3.86 -16.69
C ASP A 58 -4.68 2.35 -16.73
N SER A 59 -3.71 1.58 -17.22
CA SER A 59 -3.79 0.11 -17.26
C SER A 59 -3.97 -0.49 -15.87
N PHE A 60 -3.17 -0.02 -14.90
CA PHE A 60 -3.28 -0.45 -13.51
C PHE A 60 -4.65 -0.07 -12.91
N ASN A 61 -5.09 1.17 -13.09
CA ASN A 61 -6.35 1.66 -12.54
C ASN A 61 -7.54 0.91 -13.08
N GLN A 62 -7.55 0.62 -14.38
CA GLN A 62 -8.60 -0.19 -14.99
C GLN A 62 -8.65 -1.58 -14.33
N SER A 63 -7.52 -2.27 -14.24
CA SER A 63 -7.46 -3.61 -13.65
C SER A 63 -7.86 -3.61 -12.17
N ALA A 64 -7.33 -2.69 -11.38
CA ALA A 64 -7.63 -2.60 -9.96
C ALA A 64 -9.10 -2.26 -9.68
N THR A 65 -9.71 -1.40 -10.51
CA THR A 65 -11.13 -1.05 -10.40
C THR A 65 -12.02 -2.24 -10.75
N MET A 66 -11.68 -2.99 -11.81
CA MET A 66 -12.40 -4.21 -12.18
C MET A 66 -12.32 -5.30 -11.10
N ASN A 67 -11.22 -5.34 -10.34
CA ASN A 67 -11.05 -6.24 -9.20
C ASN A 67 -11.67 -5.71 -7.89
N GLY A 68 -12.28 -4.52 -7.90
CA GLY A 68 -12.90 -3.93 -6.71
C GLY A 68 -11.91 -3.57 -5.60
N CYS A 69 -10.65 -3.26 -5.95
CA CYS A 69 -9.60 -2.97 -4.97
C CYS A 69 -9.88 -1.68 -4.21
N THR A 70 -9.66 -1.69 -2.89
CA THR A 70 -9.66 -0.47 -2.08
C THR A 70 -8.47 0.43 -2.42
N ASP A 71 -8.48 1.66 -1.92
CA ASP A 71 -7.41 2.62 -2.15
C ASP A 71 -6.06 2.16 -1.58
N GLU A 72 -6.07 1.54 -0.40
CA GLU A 72 -4.87 0.97 0.22
C GLU A 72 -4.36 -0.26 -0.54
N GLU A 73 -5.27 -1.12 -1.00
CA GLU A 73 -4.91 -2.27 -1.84
C GLU A 73 -4.29 -1.82 -3.16
N LYS A 74 -4.83 -0.76 -3.77
CA LYS A 74 -4.24 -0.14 -4.96
C LYS A 74 -2.81 0.31 -4.72
N CYS A 75 -2.52 0.92 -3.58
CA CYS A 75 -1.15 1.32 -3.23
C CYS A 75 -0.19 0.11 -3.19
N LEU A 76 -0.56 -0.94 -2.46
CA LEU A 76 0.25 -2.13 -2.29
C LEU A 76 0.45 -2.88 -3.62
N LEU A 77 -0.61 -3.00 -4.41
CA LEU A 77 -0.60 -3.67 -5.71
C LEU A 77 0.16 -2.86 -6.75
N PHE A 78 0.07 -1.53 -6.74
CA PHE A 78 0.85 -0.70 -7.66
C PHE A 78 2.34 -0.85 -7.40
N PHE A 79 2.76 -0.86 -6.14
CA PHE A 79 4.15 -1.14 -5.78
C PHE A 79 4.64 -2.48 -6.34
N GLN A 80 3.80 -3.52 -6.38
CA GLN A 80 4.16 -4.80 -7.00
C GLN A 80 4.48 -4.65 -8.49
N THR A 81 3.90 -3.70 -9.22
CA THR A 81 4.18 -3.50 -10.65
C THR A 81 5.57 -2.91 -10.90
N LEU A 82 6.14 -2.19 -9.93
CA LEU A 82 7.39 -1.46 -10.08
C LEU A 82 8.61 -2.40 -10.13
N ARG A 83 9.58 -2.08 -10.99
CA ARG A 83 10.85 -2.81 -11.14
C ARG A 83 12.01 -1.83 -11.25
N ASN A 84 13.21 -2.31 -10.94
CA ASN A 84 14.48 -1.60 -11.18
C ASN A 84 14.43 -0.16 -10.64
N ARG A 85 14.68 0.82 -11.52
CA ARG A 85 14.69 2.25 -11.21
C ARG A 85 13.40 2.74 -10.56
N ALA A 86 12.26 2.15 -10.89
CA ALA A 86 10.98 2.52 -10.27
C ALA A 86 10.89 2.03 -8.82
N THR A 87 11.35 0.82 -8.52
CA THR A 87 11.45 0.32 -7.14
C THR A 87 12.47 1.13 -6.33
N GLU A 88 13.62 1.46 -6.92
CA GLU A 88 14.64 2.29 -6.25
C GLU A 88 14.14 3.69 -5.93
N TRP A 89 13.37 4.31 -6.82
CA TRP A 89 12.72 5.59 -6.56
C TRP A 89 11.73 5.47 -5.39
N PHE A 90 10.87 4.45 -5.43
CA PHE A 90 9.85 4.25 -4.41
C PHE A 90 10.48 4.13 -3.01
N ASN A 91 11.54 3.33 -2.89
CA ASN A 91 12.26 3.13 -1.61
C ASN A 91 13.01 4.38 -1.10
N LYS A 92 13.19 5.41 -1.93
CA LYS A 92 13.81 6.69 -1.55
C LYS A 92 12.79 7.75 -1.12
N LEU A 93 11.49 7.46 -1.23
CA LEU A 93 10.45 8.35 -0.75
C LEU A 93 10.50 8.47 0.77
N HIS A 94 10.05 9.62 1.29
CA HIS A 94 10.01 9.85 2.72
C HIS A 94 9.08 8.81 3.39
N PRO A 95 9.47 8.21 4.54
CA PRO A 95 8.63 7.25 5.23
C PRO A 95 7.25 7.82 5.58
N GLY A 96 6.19 7.05 5.37
CA GLY A 96 4.82 7.51 5.62
C GLY A 96 4.29 8.62 4.71
N SER A 97 4.95 8.92 3.60
CA SER A 97 4.53 9.99 2.66
C SER A 97 3.43 9.59 1.66
N ILE A 98 3.01 8.33 1.66
CA ILE A 98 1.92 7.80 0.83
C ILE A 98 0.82 7.29 1.74
N ASP A 99 -0.30 8.02 1.78
CA ASP A 99 -1.48 7.65 2.57
C ASP A 99 -2.64 7.16 1.68
N SER A 100 -2.60 7.50 0.39
CA SER A 100 -3.62 7.13 -0.60
C SER A 100 -3.02 6.81 -1.97
N PHE A 101 -3.81 6.17 -2.83
CA PHE A 101 -3.39 5.91 -4.21
C PHE A 101 -3.22 7.21 -5.01
N SER A 102 -4.02 8.24 -4.69
CA SER A 102 -3.88 9.57 -5.27
C SER A 102 -2.50 10.18 -4.95
N ASP A 103 -2.04 10.07 -3.69
CA ASP A 103 -0.71 10.54 -3.30
C ASP A 103 0.40 9.82 -4.05
N LEU A 104 0.26 8.50 -4.20
CA LEU A 104 1.20 7.65 -4.91
C LEU A 104 1.24 8.04 -6.40
N ALA A 105 0.08 8.18 -7.04
CA ALA A 105 -0.03 8.51 -8.46
C ALA A 105 0.54 9.90 -8.75
N SER A 106 0.26 10.88 -7.89
CA SER A 106 0.83 12.23 -7.99
C SER A 106 2.35 12.21 -7.93
N LYS A 107 2.93 11.51 -6.94
CA LYS A 107 4.40 11.38 -6.82
C LYS A 107 5.03 10.62 -7.97
N PHE A 108 4.34 9.60 -8.48
CA PHE A 108 4.78 8.80 -9.61
C PHE A 108 4.85 9.63 -10.90
N LYS A 109 3.77 10.36 -11.24
CA LYS A 109 3.73 11.28 -12.38
C LYS A 109 4.74 12.42 -12.28
N ALA A 110 5.05 12.87 -11.06
CA ALA A 110 6.08 13.89 -10.87
C ALA A 110 7.50 13.37 -11.14
N LYS A 111 7.70 12.04 -11.15
CA LYS A 111 9.02 11.42 -11.28
C LYS A 111 9.32 10.86 -12.68
N PHE A 112 8.35 10.18 -13.26
CA PHE A 112 8.43 9.47 -14.53
C PHE A 112 7.54 10.16 -15.54
#